data_AF-A0A423WIN0-F1
#
_entry.id   AF-A0A423WIN0-F1
#
_cell.length_a   1.000
_cell.length_b   1.000
_cell.length_c   1.000
_cell.angle_alpha   90.00
_cell.angle_beta   90.00
_cell.angle_gamma   90.00
#
_symmetry.space_group_name_H-M   'P 1'
#
loop_
_entity.id
_entity.type
_entity.pdbx_description
1 polymer ?
#
loop_
_entity_poly.entity_id
_entity_poly.type
_entity_poly.pdbx_seq_one_letter_code
_entity_poly.pdbx_strand_id
1 'polypeptide(L)'
;MTRRTIEQQIPRRPALNAPESSSTDDTSAMNLPVGPAGQGDEASRFPPQMFSTAYGVTIRAPGHSRDSLAATAIKKKYYTIIKADLLIPGDGEPSSNAALVIENKIIAWVGPQTDIPADYTSAPHRSFSVPYLMPGLWDVHVHFGGESSTDDSGAGFVGLISLHPAAGGARLARGCWEALQLGYTSLRDVAGYGCEVAQAIADGEIVGPNIYAAGAYLSHLDNERPTV
;
A
#
# COMPACT_ATOMS: atom_id res chain seq x y z
N MET A 1 7.25 31.56 -23.63
CA MET A 1 6.47 32.39 -22.70
C MET A 1 6.77 31.97 -21.27
N THR A 2 7.60 32.79 -20.64
CA THR A 2 7.80 33.10 -19.20
C THR A 2 7.38 32.10 -18.12
N ARG A 3 8.38 31.43 -17.51
CA ARG A 3 8.32 30.81 -16.17
C ARG A 3 8.22 31.92 -15.10
N ARG A 4 7.32 31.76 -14.12
CA ARG A 4 7.29 32.58 -12.89
C ARG A 4 7.77 31.74 -11.71
N THR A 5 8.84 32.19 -11.08
CA THR A 5 9.40 31.70 -9.82
C THR A 5 8.70 32.40 -8.66
N ILE A 6 8.33 31.68 -7.60
CA ILE A 6 7.82 32.27 -6.36
C ILE A 6 8.88 32.06 -5.27
N GLU A 7 9.42 33.16 -4.75
CA GLU A 7 10.32 33.20 -3.60
C GLU A 7 9.58 32.80 -2.30
N GLN A 8 10.23 31.96 -1.49
CA GLN A 8 9.76 31.63 -0.14
C GLN A 8 10.39 32.60 0.88
N GLN A 9 9.54 33.32 1.61
CA GLN A 9 9.91 34.15 2.76
C GLN A 9 10.07 33.27 4.02
N ILE A 10 11.25 33.31 4.64
CA ILE A 10 11.57 32.62 5.91
C ILE A 10 11.44 33.62 7.07
N PRO A 11 10.69 33.32 8.15
CA PRO A 11 10.72 34.12 9.38
C PRO A 11 11.87 33.69 10.31
N ARG A 12 12.60 34.69 10.80
CA ARG A 12 13.72 34.59 11.75
C ARG A 12 13.26 34.16 13.16
N ARG A 13 14.01 33.28 13.83
CA ARG A 13 13.92 33.06 15.30
C ARG A 13 15.01 33.86 16.03
N PRO A 14 14.72 34.45 17.21
CA PRO A 14 15.76 34.94 18.11
C PRO A 14 16.30 33.83 19.02
N ALA A 15 17.59 33.97 19.35
CA ALA A 15 18.39 33.10 20.20
C ALA A 15 18.04 33.24 21.69
N LEU A 16 18.25 32.18 22.48
CA LEU A 16 18.39 32.29 23.94
C LEU A 16 19.51 31.38 24.46
N ASN A 17 20.17 31.88 25.50
CA ASN A 17 21.52 31.57 25.97
C ASN A 17 21.65 30.28 26.80
N ALA A 18 22.87 29.75 26.84
CA ALA A 18 23.38 28.84 27.87
C ALA A 18 23.63 29.59 29.20
N PRO A 19 23.78 28.85 30.31
CA PRO A 19 25.10 28.89 30.96
C PRO A 19 25.61 27.55 31.53
N GLU A 20 26.93 27.57 31.73
CA GLU A 20 27.88 26.59 32.28
C GLU A 20 27.70 26.33 33.78
N SER A 21 27.88 25.08 34.22
CA SER A 21 28.98 24.52 35.06
C SER A 21 28.98 24.86 36.57
N SER A 22 29.06 23.83 37.42
CA SER A 22 30.15 23.65 38.41
C SER A 22 29.92 22.42 39.30
N SER A 23 31.03 21.71 39.55
CA SER A 23 31.31 20.55 40.40
C SER A 23 31.13 20.77 41.91
N THR A 24 30.97 19.68 42.70
CA THR A 24 31.93 19.18 43.72
C THR A 24 31.47 17.86 44.36
N ASP A 25 32.45 17.02 44.69
CA ASP A 25 32.45 15.76 45.48
C ASP A 25 31.73 15.83 46.83
N ASP A 26 31.22 14.70 47.38
CA ASP A 26 32.01 13.80 48.27
C ASP A 26 31.17 12.67 48.94
N THR A 27 31.81 11.50 49.04
CA THR A 27 31.70 10.32 49.93
C THR A 27 30.38 9.80 50.59
N SER A 28 30.11 8.53 50.27
CA SER A 28 29.88 7.36 51.15
C SER A 28 29.02 7.45 52.43
N ALA A 29 27.85 6.81 52.40
CA ALA A 29 27.33 6.03 53.54
C ALA A 29 26.28 5.00 53.06
N MET A 30 26.51 3.73 53.39
CA MET A 30 25.44 2.72 53.39
C MET A 30 24.36 3.15 54.38
N ASN A 31 23.16 3.45 53.86
CA ASN A 31 21.98 3.57 54.70
C ASN A 31 20.81 2.94 53.96
N LEU A 32 20.28 1.86 54.51
CA LEU A 32 18.98 1.30 54.17
C LEU A 32 17.95 1.98 55.09
N PRO A 33 17.00 2.77 54.56
CA PRO A 33 15.75 3.01 55.24
C PRO A 33 14.63 2.21 54.56
N VAL A 34 13.94 1.43 55.38
CA VAL A 34 12.67 0.78 55.07
C VAL A 34 11.55 1.84 55.03
N GLY A 35 10.76 1.82 53.95
CA GLY A 35 9.38 2.34 53.88
C GLY A 35 9.09 3.26 52.67
N PRO A 36 7.82 3.43 52.21
CA PRO A 36 6.57 2.70 52.50
C PRO A 36 5.94 2.06 51.23
N ALA A 37 4.91 1.24 51.42
CA ALA A 37 4.01 0.81 50.35
C ALA A 37 3.16 1.99 49.85
N GLY A 38 3.14 2.27 48.55
CA GLY A 38 2.18 3.20 47.95
C GLY A 38 2.54 3.70 46.55
N GLN A 39 1.64 3.44 45.59
CA GLN A 39 1.48 4.07 44.27
C GLN A 39 2.53 3.73 43.20
N GLY A 40 2.40 2.50 42.65
CA GLY A 40 2.82 2.25 41.27
C GLY A 40 1.76 2.81 40.32
N ASP A 41 2.17 3.68 39.40
CA ASP A 41 1.35 4.25 38.34
C ASP A 41 0.75 3.12 37.48
N GLU A 42 -0.56 2.90 37.61
CA GLU A 42 -1.30 1.78 37.01
C GLU A 42 -1.22 1.77 35.46
N ALA A 43 -0.91 2.94 34.87
CA ALA A 43 -0.73 3.13 33.44
C ALA A 43 0.52 2.44 32.86
N SER A 44 1.47 2.02 33.69
CA SER A 44 2.72 1.36 33.25
C SER A 44 2.61 -0.17 33.11
N ARG A 45 1.46 -0.76 33.48
CA ARG A 45 1.30 -2.22 33.59
C ARG A 45 0.91 -2.93 32.29
N PHE A 46 0.46 -2.18 31.27
CA PHE A 46 0.00 -2.74 30.01
C PHE A 46 0.83 -2.23 28.83
N PRO A 47 1.09 -3.08 27.81
CA PRO A 47 1.75 -2.63 26.60
C PRO A 47 0.91 -1.54 25.90
N PRO A 48 1.55 -0.58 25.20
CA PRO A 48 0.87 0.57 24.61
C PRO A 48 -0.16 0.19 23.54
N GLN A 49 -0.06 -1.03 23.01
CA GLN A 49 -1.02 -1.62 22.10
C GLN A 49 -1.06 -3.15 22.26
N MET A 50 -2.25 -3.74 22.16
CA MET A 50 -2.49 -5.18 22.17
C MET A 50 -3.29 -5.56 20.93
N PHE A 51 -2.85 -6.60 20.20
CA PHE A 51 -3.60 -7.15 19.08
C PHE A 51 -4.60 -8.20 19.60
N SER A 52 -5.90 -7.97 19.36
CA SER A 52 -6.95 -8.93 19.68
C SER A 52 -7.14 -9.90 18.52
N THR A 53 -6.71 -11.15 18.69
CA THR A 53 -6.93 -12.21 17.70
C THR A 53 -8.40 -12.58 17.54
N ALA A 54 -9.24 -12.38 18.57
CA ALA A 54 -10.67 -12.69 18.51
C ALA A 54 -11.47 -11.73 17.61
N TYR A 55 -11.00 -10.49 17.48
CA TYR A 55 -11.69 -9.43 16.72
C TYR A 55 -10.85 -8.85 15.58
N GLY A 56 -9.61 -9.30 15.41
CA GLY A 56 -8.69 -8.79 14.38
C GLY A 56 -8.28 -7.32 14.58
N VAL A 57 -8.52 -6.73 15.76
CA VAL A 57 -8.30 -5.30 16.01
C VAL A 57 -7.20 -5.04 17.03
N THR A 58 -6.47 -3.94 16.86
CA THR A 58 -5.49 -3.46 17.84
C THR A 58 -6.16 -2.54 18.86
N ILE A 59 -6.12 -2.92 20.14
CA ILE A 59 -6.63 -2.14 21.27
C ILE A 59 -5.47 -1.35 21.87
N ARG A 60 -5.63 -0.04 22.05
CA ARG A 60 -4.62 0.86 22.63
C ARG A 60 -5.03 1.31 24.03
N ALA A 61 -4.04 1.51 24.90
CA ALA A 61 -4.28 2.02 26.23
C ALA A 61 -4.75 3.50 26.20
N PRO A 62 -5.65 3.93 27.11
CA PRO A 62 -6.05 5.33 27.23
C PRO A 62 -4.84 6.25 27.49
N GLY A 63 -4.79 7.42 26.85
CA GLY A 63 -3.71 8.40 27.03
C GLY A 63 -2.61 8.40 25.96
N HIS A 64 -2.63 7.44 25.02
CA HIS A 64 -1.80 7.50 23.80
C HIS A 64 -2.61 8.08 22.63
N SER A 65 -2.89 9.39 22.68
CA SER A 65 -3.45 10.12 21.53
C SER A 65 -2.40 10.22 20.42
N ARG A 66 -2.85 10.18 19.16
CA ARG A 66 -2.06 10.65 18.01
C ARG A 66 -1.92 12.17 18.13
N ASP A 67 -1.03 12.63 19.00
CA ASP A 67 -0.61 14.02 18.93
C ASP A 67 0.15 14.21 17.62
N SER A 68 -0.49 15.01 16.78
CA SER A 68 -0.19 15.29 15.40
C SER A 68 1.15 16.01 15.27
N LEU A 69 2.19 15.25 14.93
CA LEU A 69 3.31 15.80 14.18
C LEU A 69 2.91 15.73 12.70
N ALA A 70 2.24 16.77 12.22
CA ALA A 70 2.34 17.16 10.82
C ALA A 70 3.78 17.64 10.57
N ALA A 71 4.72 16.70 10.64
CA ALA A 71 6.06 16.90 10.14
C ALA A 71 5.91 17.10 8.63
N THR A 72 6.43 18.21 8.12
CA THR A 72 6.73 18.36 6.68
C THR A 72 7.69 17.23 6.32
N ALA A 73 7.13 16.08 5.97
CA ALA A 73 7.90 14.90 5.63
C ALA A 73 8.63 15.21 4.34
N ILE A 74 9.94 15.40 4.44
CA ILE A 74 10.81 15.37 3.27
C ILE A 74 10.58 14.01 2.64
N LYS A 75 9.84 13.96 1.52
CA LYS A 75 9.59 12.71 0.80
C LYS A 75 10.94 12.21 0.30
N LYS A 76 11.51 11.26 1.05
CA LYS A 76 12.74 10.58 0.66
C LYS A 76 12.49 9.95 -0.70
N LYS A 77 13.31 10.32 -1.68
CA LYS A 77 13.24 9.78 -3.03
C LYS A 77 13.90 8.40 -3.04
N TYR A 78 13.20 7.43 -3.60
CA TYR A 78 13.74 6.09 -3.82
C TYR A 78 13.69 5.79 -5.31
N TYR A 79 14.85 5.50 -5.88
CA TYR A 79 14.96 5.14 -7.29
C TYR A 79 15.13 3.64 -7.47
N THR A 80 14.44 3.09 -8.45
CA THR A 80 14.68 1.74 -8.97
C THR A 80 14.98 1.83 -10.46
N ILE A 81 16.10 1.27 -10.89
CA ILE A 81 16.53 1.25 -12.28
C ILE A 81 16.37 -0.19 -12.78
N ILE A 82 15.66 -0.35 -13.89
CA ILE A 82 15.50 -1.64 -14.55
C ILE A 82 16.12 -1.52 -15.94
N LYS A 83 17.19 -2.26 -16.19
CA LYS A 83 17.83 -2.39 -17.50
C LYS A 83 17.23 -3.60 -18.20
N ALA A 84 16.85 -3.44 -19.46
CA ALA A 84 16.21 -4.47 -20.26
C ALA A 84 16.95 -4.65 -21.59
N ASP A 85 17.13 -5.91 -22.02
CA ASP A 85 17.66 -6.19 -23.36
C ASP A 85 16.64 -5.79 -24.43
N LEU A 86 15.35 -5.98 -24.15
CA LEU A 86 14.23 -5.48 -24.94
C LEU A 86 13.13 -4.88 -24.05
N LEU A 87 12.75 -3.63 -24.31
CA LEU A 87 11.62 -2.96 -23.67
C LEU A 87 10.47 -2.82 -24.66
N ILE A 88 9.29 -3.33 -24.30
CA ILE A 88 8.05 -3.21 -25.07
C ILE A 88 7.19 -2.13 -24.39
N PRO A 89 6.99 -0.94 -24.99
CA PRO A 89 6.43 0.20 -24.27
C PRO A 89 4.91 0.13 -24.03
N GLY A 90 4.21 -0.81 -24.68
CA GLY A 90 2.75 -0.92 -24.68
C GLY A 90 2.14 -0.31 -25.95
N ASP A 91 2.41 0.97 -26.19
CA ASP A 91 2.13 1.67 -27.45
C ASP A 91 3.43 2.21 -28.05
N GLY A 92 3.69 1.89 -29.33
CA GLY A 92 4.94 2.18 -30.03
C GLY A 92 5.89 0.97 -30.16
N GLU A 93 7.02 1.21 -30.83
CA GLU A 93 7.97 0.17 -31.21
C GLU A 93 8.83 -0.33 -30.03
N PRO A 94 9.11 -1.64 -29.93
CA PRO A 94 10.07 -2.18 -28.96
C PRO A 94 11.48 -1.59 -29.12
N SER A 95 12.15 -1.36 -27.99
CA SER A 95 13.50 -0.75 -27.95
C SER A 95 14.52 -1.70 -27.33
N SER A 96 15.61 -1.99 -28.04
CA SER A 96 16.71 -2.82 -27.52
C SER A 96 17.65 -2.05 -26.61
N ASN A 97 18.28 -2.73 -25.65
CA ASN A 97 19.23 -2.15 -24.69
C ASN A 97 18.66 -0.89 -24.01
N ALA A 98 17.44 -0.99 -23.50
CA ALA A 98 16.71 0.09 -22.88
C ALA A 98 16.75 0.02 -21.35
N ALA A 99 16.37 1.11 -20.69
CA ALA A 99 16.24 1.20 -19.25
C ALA A 99 15.00 2.01 -18.87
N LEU A 100 14.47 1.71 -17.69
CA LEU A 100 13.36 2.39 -17.06
C LEU A 100 13.75 2.75 -15.63
N VAL A 101 13.47 3.99 -15.24
CA VAL A 101 13.70 4.49 -13.87
C VAL A 101 12.37 4.77 -13.20
N ILE A 102 12.17 4.18 -12.04
CA ILE A 102 11.01 4.38 -11.16
C ILE A 102 11.42 5.32 -10.03
N GLU A 103 10.70 6.42 -9.87
CA GLU A 103 10.76 7.28 -8.68
C GLU A 103 9.52 7.02 -7.83
N ASN A 104 9.72 6.36 -6.68
CA ASN A 104 8.65 5.97 -5.76
C ASN A 104 7.53 5.13 -6.43
N LYS A 105 6.48 5.78 -6.93
CA LYS A 105 5.29 5.15 -7.53
C LYS A 105 5.11 5.46 -9.02
N ILE A 106 5.97 6.28 -9.61
CA ILE A 106 5.86 6.74 -11.00
C ILE A 106 7.09 6.35 -11.80
N ILE A 107 6.89 6.13 -13.09
CA ILE A 107 8.00 6.04 -14.05
C ILE A 107 8.53 7.47 -14.25
N ALA A 108 9.78 7.70 -13.86
CA ALA A 108 10.42 9.00 -13.98
C ALA A 108 11.11 9.19 -15.33
N TRP A 109 11.59 8.10 -15.93
CA TRP A 109 12.35 8.14 -17.18
C TRP A 109 12.37 6.78 -17.88
N VAL A 110 12.40 6.80 -19.21
CA VAL A 110 12.58 5.62 -20.09
C VAL A 110 13.49 6.03 -21.26
N GLY A 111 14.44 5.18 -21.63
CA GLY A 111 15.35 5.45 -22.76
C GLY A 111 16.48 4.42 -22.89
N PRO A 112 17.48 4.68 -23.74
CA PRO A 112 18.64 3.79 -23.92
C PRO A 112 19.45 3.62 -22.62
N GLN A 113 19.98 2.42 -22.34
CA GLN A 113 20.77 2.17 -21.11
C GLN A 113 21.98 3.10 -20.95
N THR A 114 22.55 3.57 -22.07
CA THR A 114 23.70 4.50 -22.09
C THR A 114 23.33 5.91 -21.64
N ASP A 115 22.05 6.25 -21.71
CA ASP A 115 21.55 7.61 -21.58
C ASP A 115 20.83 7.85 -20.24
N ILE A 116 20.94 6.90 -19.31
CA ILE A 116 20.35 7.03 -17.97
C ILE A 116 20.93 8.28 -17.29
N PRO A 117 20.09 9.27 -16.91
CA PRO A 117 20.58 10.49 -16.29
C PRO A 117 21.37 10.24 -15.00
N ALA A 118 22.48 10.95 -14.85
CA ALA A 118 23.40 10.82 -13.71
C ALA A 118 22.72 11.10 -12.36
N ASP A 119 21.67 11.93 -12.34
CA ASP A 119 20.90 12.23 -11.13
C ASP A 119 20.27 10.97 -10.51
N TYR A 120 19.91 9.97 -11.31
CA TYR A 120 19.33 8.71 -10.84
C TYR A 120 20.38 7.70 -10.38
N THR A 121 21.54 7.68 -11.03
CA THR A 121 22.63 6.76 -10.70
C THR A 121 23.51 7.25 -9.55
N SER A 122 23.58 8.57 -9.32
CA SER A 122 24.34 9.16 -8.21
C SER A 122 23.59 9.11 -6.88
N ALA A 123 22.26 9.07 -6.92
CA ALA A 123 21.42 8.92 -5.74
C ALA A 123 21.32 7.44 -5.31
N PRO A 124 20.98 7.15 -4.04
CA PRO A 124 20.71 5.77 -3.60
C PRO A 124 19.61 5.12 -4.44
N HIS A 125 19.94 4.02 -5.09
CA HIS A 125 19.04 3.31 -5.99
C HIS A 125 19.23 1.79 -5.90
N ARG A 126 18.24 1.03 -6.36
CA ARG A 126 18.37 -0.39 -6.68
C ARG A 126 18.43 -0.56 -8.19
N SER A 127 19.26 -1.48 -8.68
CA SER A 127 19.36 -1.78 -10.11
C SER A 127 19.07 -3.25 -10.37
N PHE A 128 18.32 -3.52 -11.43
CA PHE A 128 18.01 -4.86 -11.93
C PHE A 128 18.31 -4.93 -13.42
N SER A 129 18.66 -6.12 -13.92
CA SER A 129 18.81 -6.40 -15.34
C SER A 129 17.91 -7.58 -15.71
N VAL A 130 17.11 -7.42 -16.76
CA VAL A 130 16.15 -8.42 -17.23
C VAL A 130 16.21 -8.56 -18.75
N PRO A 131 15.88 -9.74 -19.31
CA PRO A 131 15.83 -9.89 -20.76
C PRO A 131 14.71 -9.06 -21.41
N TYR A 132 13.54 -9.01 -20.76
CA TYR A 132 12.34 -8.34 -21.29
C TYR A 132 11.69 -7.47 -20.21
N LEU A 133 11.21 -6.30 -20.63
CA LEU A 133 10.42 -5.41 -19.78
C LEU A 133 9.22 -4.87 -20.56
N MET A 134 8.05 -4.85 -19.92
CA MET A 134 6.81 -4.33 -20.50
C MET A 134 5.89 -3.77 -19.41
N PRO A 135 4.84 -3.00 -19.76
CA PRO A 135 3.79 -2.63 -18.82
C PRO A 135 3.16 -3.83 -18.13
N GLY A 136 2.65 -3.62 -16.92
CA GLY A 136 1.79 -4.60 -16.27
C GLY A 136 0.51 -4.83 -17.07
N LEU A 137 0.05 -6.08 -17.10
CA LEU A 137 -1.10 -6.47 -17.92
C LEU A 137 -2.42 -5.99 -17.33
N TRP A 138 -3.41 -5.86 -18.20
CA TRP A 138 -4.81 -5.57 -17.89
C TRP A 138 -5.68 -6.71 -18.39
N ASP A 139 -6.65 -7.12 -17.56
CA ASP A 139 -7.85 -7.81 -18.03
C ASP A 139 -9.04 -6.88 -17.86
N VAL A 140 -9.78 -6.68 -18.94
CA VAL A 140 -10.90 -5.73 -18.99
C VAL A 140 -12.26 -6.41 -18.82
N HIS A 141 -12.32 -7.72 -18.65
CA HIS A 141 -13.59 -8.43 -18.51
C HIS A 141 -13.44 -9.61 -17.56
N VAL A 142 -13.42 -9.32 -16.27
CA VAL A 142 -13.43 -10.34 -15.22
C VAL A 142 -14.67 -10.23 -14.35
N HIS A 143 -14.97 -11.31 -13.65
CA HIS A 143 -16.09 -11.39 -12.71
C HIS A 143 -15.57 -11.77 -11.33
N PHE A 144 -15.93 -10.99 -10.32
CA PHE A 144 -15.55 -11.24 -8.93
C PHE A 144 -16.66 -11.99 -8.17
N GLY A 145 -17.15 -13.11 -8.71
CA GLY A 145 -18.21 -13.90 -8.07
C GLY A 145 -17.71 -14.82 -6.96
N GLY A 146 -16.48 -15.35 -7.09
CA GLY A 146 -15.87 -16.24 -6.10
C GLY A 146 -16.44 -17.66 -6.10
N GLU A 147 -17.19 -18.04 -7.14
CA GLU A 147 -17.60 -19.42 -7.35
C GLU A 147 -16.37 -20.30 -7.60
N SER A 148 -16.42 -21.54 -7.12
CA SER A 148 -15.37 -22.51 -7.42
C SER A 148 -15.71 -23.23 -8.73
N SER A 149 -14.70 -23.46 -9.57
CA SER A 149 -14.85 -24.27 -10.79
C SER A 149 -15.17 -25.74 -10.53
N THR A 150 -15.03 -26.19 -9.28
CA THR A 150 -15.25 -27.59 -8.86
C THR A 150 -16.52 -27.78 -8.05
N ASP A 151 -17.31 -26.72 -7.90
CA ASP A 151 -18.45 -26.65 -6.98
C ASP A 151 -19.76 -26.80 -7.78
N ASP A 152 -20.62 -27.72 -7.31
CA ASP A 152 -21.91 -28.06 -7.91
C ASP A 152 -23.05 -27.16 -7.36
N SER A 153 -22.74 -25.93 -6.94
CA SER A 153 -23.66 -24.91 -6.35
C SER A 153 -24.82 -24.47 -7.26
N GLY A 154 -25.07 -25.19 -8.35
CA GLY A 154 -26.12 -24.93 -9.33
C GLY A 154 -25.56 -24.34 -10.62
N ALA A 155 -26.18 -24.70 -11.74
CA ALA A 155 -25.80 -24.19 -13.05
C ALA A 155 -26.11 -22.68 -13.18
N GLY A 156 -25.22 -21.94 -13.83
CA GLY A 156 -25.41 -20.53 -14.16
C GLY A 156 -25.38 -19.60 -12.93
N PHE A 157 -26.23 -18.57 -12.94
CA PHE A 157 -26.23 -17.51 -11.91
C PHE A 157 -26.67 -17.96 -10.52
N VAL A 158 -27.15 -19.19 -10.35
CA VAL A 158 -27.57 -19.70 -9.04
C VAL A 158 -26.41 -19.76 -8.07
N GLY A 159 -25.21 -20.15 -8.53
CA GLY A 159 -24.01 -20.20 -7.70
C GLY A 159 -23.64 -18.83 -7.12
N LEU A 160 -23.80 -17.75 -7.88
CA LEU A 160 -23.55 -16.39 -7.42
C LEU A 160 -24.49 -15.99 -6.26
N ILE A 161 -25.74 -16.45 -6.32
CA ILE A 161 -26.79 -16.11 -5.33
C ILE A 161 -26.67 -16.98 -4.09
N SER A 162 -26.37 -18.27 -4.25
CA SER A 162 -26.32 -19.24 -3.16
C SER A 162 -25.00 -19.18 -2.38
N LEU A 163 -23.92 -18.72 -3.02
CA LEU A 163 -22.62 -18.57 -2.38
C LEU A 163 -22.62 -17.44 -1.36
N HIS A 164 -22.28 -17.77 -0.11
CA HIS A 164 -22.08 -16.75 0.91
C HIS A 164 -20.87 -15.85 0.55
N PRO A 165 -21.00 -14.51 0.56
CA PRO A 165 -19.93 -13.59 0.12
C PRO A 165 -18.60 -13.80 0.84
N ALA A 166 -18.60 -14.22 2.12
CA ALA A 166 -17.36 -14.52 2.85
C ALA A 166 -16.54 -15.65 2.20
N ALA A 167 -17.20 -16.71 1.71
CA ALA A 167 -16.52 -17.79 1.01
C ALA A 167 -16.01 -17.31 -0.37
N GLY A 168 -16.81 -16.49 -1.07
CA GLY A 168 -16.41 -15.86 -2.32
C GLY A 168 -15.17 -14.97 -2.15
N GLY A 169 -15.17 -14.08 -1.15
CA GLY A 169 -14.04 -13.21 -0.83
C GLY A 169 -12.76 -13.98 -0.50
N ALA A 170 -12.86 -15.07 0.27
CA ALA A 170 -11.70 -15.92 0.57
C ALA A 170 -11.07 -16.55 -0.69
N ARG A 171 -11.90 -16.98 -1.65
CA ARG A 171 -11.44 -17.51 -2.94
C ARG A 171 -10.87 -16.40 -3.83
N LEU A 172 -11.52 -15.24 -3.86
CA LEU A 172 -11.07 -14.07 -4.64
C LEU A 172 -9.73 -13.53 -4.16
N ALA A 173 -9.43 -13.60 -2.86
CA ALA A 173 -8.10 -13.23 -2.34
C ALA A 173 -6.98 -14.06 -2.98
N ARG A 174 -7.22 -15.37 -3.16
CA ARG A 174 -6.27 -16.25 -3.88
C ARG A 174 -6.19 -15.88 -5.36
N GLY A 175 -7.32 -15.64 -6.02
CA GLY A 175 -7.34 -15.21 -7.43
C GLY A 175 -6.58 -13.89 -7.67
N CYS A 176 -6.71 -12.93 -6.76
CA CYS A 176 -5.97 -11.67 -6.81
C CYS A 176 -4.45 -11.86 -6.69
N TRP A 177 -4.02 -12.75 -5.78
CA TRP A 177 -2.61 -13.11 -5.65
C TRP A 177 -2.09 -13.77 -6.93
N GLU A 178 -2.82 -14.73 -7.49
CA GLU A 178 -2.45 -15.43 -8.72
C GLU A 178 -2.38 -14.48 -9.93
N ALA A 179 -3.36 -13.59 -10.09
CA ALA A 179 -3.35 -12.57 -11.14
C ALA A 179 -2.06 -11.74 -11.10
N LEU A 180 -1.65 -11.31 -9.90
CA LEU A 180 -0.44 -10.52 -9.73
C LEU A 180 0.83 -11.32 -10.03
N GLN A 181 0.89 -12.61 -9.67
CA GLN A 181 2.01 -13.50 -10.03
C GLN A 181 2.14 -13.69 -11.55
N LEU A 182 1.02 -13.64 -12.28
CA LEU A 182 0.97 -13.73 -13.73
C LEU A 182 1.25 -12.38 -14.44
N GLY A 183 1.52 -11.31 -13.68
CA GLY A 183 1.83 -9.99 -14.23
C GLY A 183 0.61 -9.12 -14.54
N TYR A 184 -0.60 -9.54 -14.15
CA TYR A 184 -1.77 -8.66 -14.18
C TYR A 184 -1.68 -7.66 -13.04
N THR A 185 -1.58 -6.40 -13.40
CA THR A 185 -1.49 -5.29 -12.43
C THR A 185 -2.78 -4.50 -12.33
N SER A 186 -3.74 -4.73 -13.23
CA SER A 186 -5.06 -4.11 -13.20
C SER A 186 -6.13 -5.06 -13.74
N LEU A 187 -7.31 -5.04 -13.11
CA LEU A 187 -8.47 -5.84 -13.50
C LEU A 187 -9.72 -4.96 -13.51
N ARG A 188 -10.55 -5.08 -14.56
CA ARG A 188 -11.90 -4.49 -14.59
C ARG A 188 -12.95 -5.55 -14.27
N ASP A 189 -13.44 -5.51 -13.04
CA ASP A 189 -14.56 -6.33 -12.60
C ASP A 189 -15.88 -5.75 -13.15
N VAL A 190 -16.57 -6.54 -13.97
CA VAL A 190 -17.84 -6.12 -14.60
C VAL A 190 -19.07 -6.70 -13.89
N ALA A 191 -18.86 -7.62 -12.94
CA ALA A 191 -19.92 -8.18 -12.11
C ALA A 191 -19.33 -8.93 -10.92
N GLY A 192 -19.62 -8.48 -9.70
CA GLY A 192 -19.29 -9.21 -8.48
C GLY A 192 -18.84 -8.31 -7.33
N TYR A 193 -17.98 -8.87 -6.49
CA TYR A 193 -17.49 -8.29 -5.25
C TYR A 193 -16.19 -7.50 -5.42
N GLY A 194 -15.88 -7.00 -6.61
CA GLY A 194 -14.63 -6.28 -6.86
C GLY A 194 -14.49 -5.02 -5.99
N CYS A 195 -15.60 -4.32 -5.70
CA CYS A 195 -15.60 -3.15 -4.81
C CYS A 195 -15.13 -3.51 -3.39
N GLU A 196 -15.66 -4.61 -2.85
CA GLU A 196 -15.37 -5.08 -1.49
C GLU A 196 -13.96 -5.65 -1.37
N VAL A 197 -13.52 -6.42 -2.37
CA VAL A 197 -12.17 -7.00 -2.41
C VAL A 197 -11.10 -5.91 -2.61
N ALA A 198 -11.39 -4.87 -3.41
CA ALA A 198 -10.48 -3.74 -3.61
C ALA A 198 -10.14 -3.02 -2.30
N GLN A 199 -11.10 -2.94 -1.36
CA GLN A 199 -10.86 -2.33 -0.05
C GLN A 199 -9.81 -3.11 0.75
N ALA A 200 -9.89 -4.46 0.77
CA ALA A 200 -8.91 -5.30 1.45
C ALA A 200 -7.50 -5.17 0.85
N ILE A 201 -7.40 -4.95 -0.48
CA ILE A 201 -6.12 -4.65 -1.14
C ILE A 201 -5.62 -3.25 -0.75
N ALA A 202 -6.51 -2.25 -0.73
CA ALA A 202 -6.16 -0.87 -0.39
C ALA A 202 -5.66 -0.73 1.06
N ASP A 203 -6.24 -1.51 1.98
CA ASP A 203 -5.84 -1.59 3.39
C ASP A 203 -4.54 -2.37 3.59
N GLY A 204 -4.10 -3.13 2.58
CA GLY A 204 -2.88 -3.93 2.61
C GLY A 204 -3.03 -5.28 3.31
N GLU A 205 -4.27 -5.72 3.57
CA GLU A 205 -4.57 -7.02 4.21
C GLU A 205 -4.31 -8.20 3.26
N ILE A 206 -4.58 -7.98 1.96
CA ILE A 206 -4.24 -8.92 0.89
C ILE A 206 -3.51 -8.20 -0.23
N VAL A 207 -2.81 -8.96 -1.08
CA VAL A 207 -2.18 -8.43 -2.29
C VAL A 207 -3.03 -8.71 -3.52
N GLY A 208 -2.99 -7.80 -4.48
CA GLY A 208 -3.68 -7.96 -5.75
C GLY A 208 -3.42 -6.82 -6.73
N PRO A 209 -3.98 -6.93 -7.94
CA PRO A 209 -3.96 -5.87 -8.95
C PRO A 209 -4.82 -4.67 -8.52
N ASN A 210 -4.70 -3.57 -9.26
CA ASN A 210 -5.64 -2.45 -9.17
C ASN A 210 -7.01 -2.91 -9.69
N ILE A 211 -8.04 -2.83 -8.85
CA ILE A 211 -9.39 -3.27 -9.23
C ILE A 211 -10.24 -2.06 -9.63
N TYR A 212 -10.83 -2.12 -10.82
CA TYR A 212 -11.83 -1.19 -11.33
C TYR A 212 -13.16 -1.92 -11.41
N ALA A 213 -13.97 -1.82 -10.36
CA ALA A 213 -15.18 -2.61 -10.22
C ALA A 213 -16.46 -1.86 -10.57
N ALA A 214 -17.36 -2.53 -11.28
CA ALA A 214 -18.73 -2.07 -11.53
C ALA A 214 -19.67 -2.41 -10.37
N GLY A 215 -19.32 -3.39 -9.53
CA GLY A 215 -20.22 -3.96 -8.54
C GLY A 215 -21.22 -4.92 -9.20
N ALA A 216 -22.51 -4.75 -8.90
CA ALA A 216 -23.56 -5.56 -9.51
C ALA A 216 -23.73 -5.24 -11.01
N TYR A 217 -23.97 -6.28 -11.81
CA TYR A 217 -24.43 -6.08 -13.19
C TYR A 217 -25.89 -5.63 -13.22
N LEU A 218 -26.23 -4.77 -14.17
CA LEU A 218 -27.59 -4.33 -14.39
C LEU A 218 -28.22 -5.17 -15.50
N SER A 219 -29.35 -5.80 -15.21
CA SER A 219 -30.15 -6.55 -16.18
C SER A 219 -31.60 -6.09 -16.14
N HIS A 220 -32.32 -6.24 -17.25
CA HIS A 220 -33.76 -6.05 -17.25
C HIS A 220 -34.44 -7.20 -16.48
N LEU A 221 -35.62 -6.92 -15.95
CA LEU A 221 -36.54 -7.97 -15.52
C LEU A 221 -37.23 -8.51 -16.78
N ASP A 222 -37.34 -9.82 -16.89
CA ASP A 222 -38.12 -10.41 -17.97
C ASP A 222 -39.61 -10.19 -17.66
N ASN A 223 -40.32 -9.48 -18.55
CA ASN A 223 -41.71 -9.12 -18.37
C ASN A 223 -42.58 -10.02 -19.25
N GLU A 224 -42.52 -11.32 -19.02
CA GLU A 224 -43.47 -12.29 -19.56
C GLU A 224 -44.86 -11.93 -18.98
N ARG A 225 -45.70 -11.26 -19.77
CA ARG A 225 -47.15 -11.23 -19.47
C ARG A 225 -47.63 -12.67 -19.61
N PRO A 226 -48.24 -13.28 -18.58
CA PRO A 226 -48.88 -14.57 -18.76
C PRO A 226 -49.93 -14.40 -19.87
N THR A 227 -49.74 -15.13 -20.97
CA THR A 227 -50.78 -15.28 -21.98
C THR A 227 -51.86 -16.15 -21.35
N VAL A 228 -52.98 -15.51 -20.98
CA VAL A 228 -54.19 -16.15 -20.45
C VAL A 228 -54.99 -16.74 -21.60
#